data_AF-A0A7J5EHE2-F1
#
_entry.id   AF-A0A7J5EHE2-F1
#
_cell.length_a   1.000
_cell.length_b   1.000
_cell.length_c   1.000
_cell.angle_alpha   90.00
_cell.angle_beta   90.00
_cell.angle_gamma   90.00
#
_symmetry.space_group_name_H-M   'P 1'
#
loop_
_entity.id
_entity.type
_entity.pdbx_description
1 polymer ?
#
loop_
_entity_poly.entity_id
_entity_poly.type
_entity_poly.pdbx_seq_one_letter_code
_entity_poly.pdbx_strand_id
1 'polypeptide(L)'
;MEDAVPWVQRQPRIDEAQKLANAAVASLQAAEGAELDPATREAFLTEAVDGLLNALNADPYNVHATYNLAAAYARIKRAQCSLNMLERLINMRDHHSRKTEVNQKLDRLLGRNKTALDPDFNDLRQDRRFGCLINNIGAAQPVACW
;
A
#
# COMPACT_ATOMS: atom_id res chain seq x y z
N MET A 1 24.25 20.99 -14.16
CA MET A 1 24.31 19.53 -13.95
C MET A 1 24.46 19.35 -12.46
N GLU A 2 23.34 19.14 -11.76
CA GLU A 2 23.40 18.77 -10.34
C GLU A 2 23.74 17.28 -10.27
N ASP A 3 24.86 16.98 -9.62
CA ASP A 3 25.32 15.62 -9.41
C ASP A 3 24.23 14.84 -8.66
N ALA A 4 23.74 13.77 -9.28
CA ALA A 4 22.73 12.91 -8.69
C ALA A 4 23.31 12.26 -7.43
N VAL A 5 22.86 12.73 -6.26
CA VAL A 5 23.22 12.12 -4.98
C VAL A 5 22.83 10.64 -5.01
N PRO A 6 23.77 9.71 -4.78
CA PRO A 6 23.48 8.28 -4.78
C PRO A 6 22.35 7.96 -3.81
N TRP A 7 21.43 7.06 -4.20
CA TRP A 7 20.24 6.66 -3.42
C TRP A 7 20.50 6.31 -1.95
N VAL A 8 21.73 5.91 -1.61
CA VAL A 8 22.18 5.53 -0.27
C VAL A 8 22.35 6.74 0.69
N GLN A 9 22.42 7.98 0.17
CA GLN A 9 22.75 9.18 0.97
C GLN A 9 21.56 10.11 1.25
N ARG A 10 20.36 9.85 0.73
CA ARG A 10 19.17 10.65 1.10
C ARG A 10 18.60 10.14 2.42
N GLN A 11 18.72 10.94 3.47
CA GLN A 11 18.01 10.69 4.72
C GLN A 11 16.50 10.60 4.43
N PRO A 12 15.78 9.64 5.04
CA PRO A 12 14.33 9.55 4.89
C PRO A 12 13.66 10.87 5.26
N ARG A 13 12.80 11.38 4.37
CA ARG A 13 12.04 12.61 4.59
C ARG A 13 10.65 12.22 5.08
N ILE A 14 10.57 11.81 6.35
CA ILE A 14 9.36 11.16 6.94
C ILE A 14 8.11 12.04 6.80
N ASP A 15 8.22 13.32 7.16
CA ASP A 15 7.07 14.25 7.10
C ASP A 15 6.62 14.54 5.67
N GLU A 16 7.57 14.67 4.75
CA GLU A 16 7.30 14.86 3.32
C GLU A 16 6.62 13.61 2.75
N ALA A 17 7.16 12.43 3.04
CA ALA A 17 6.58 11.16 2.61
C ALA A 17 5.13 11.01 3.11
N GLN A 18 4.85 11.38 4.36
CA GLN A 18 3.48 11.32 4.88
C GLN A 18 2.55 12.30 4.17
N LYS A 19 3.00 13.53 3.89
CA LYS A 19 2.21 14.51 3.13
C LYS A 19 1.91 14.03 1.71
N LEU A 20 2.92 13.51 1.02
CA LEU A 20 2.78 12.92 -0.31
C LEU A 20 1.79 11.75 -0.29
N ALA A 21 1.92 10.85 0.69
CA ALA A 21 1.03 9.71 0.84
C ALA A 21 -0.42 10.15 1.08
N ASN A 22 -0.65 11.12 1.96
CA ASN A 22 -1.99 11.63 2.25
C ASN A 22 -2.63 12.29 1.02
N ALA A 23 -1.86 13.07 0.25
CA ALA A 23 -2.35 13.69 -0.98
C ALA A 23 -2.73 12.63 -2.03
N ALA A 24 -1.87 11.62 -2.22
CA ALA A 24 -2.12 10.54 -3.17
C ALA A 24 -3.33 9.67 -2.78
N VAL A 25 -3.55 9.47 -1.47
CA VAL A 25 -4.73 8.77 -0.95
C VAL A 25 -6.01 9.56 -1.22
N ALA A 26 -5.97 10.89 -1.21
CA ALA A 26 -7.11 11.70 -1.62
C ALA A 26 -7.48 11.46 -3.09
N SER A 27 -6.49 11.34 -3.99
CA SER A 27 -6.75 10.95 -5.39
C SER A 27 -7.31 9.52 -5.49
N LEU A 28 -6.81 8.58 -4.68
CA LEU A 28 -7.37 7.23 -4.64
C LEU A 28 -8.85 7.24 -4.23
N GLN A 29 -9.21 8.02 -3.21
CA GLN A 29 -10.60 8.19 -2.78
C GLN A 29 -11.45 8.88 -3.84
N ALA A 30 -10.90 9.90 -4.51
CA ALA A 30 -11.59 10.60 -5.59
C ALA A 30 -11.99 9.64 -6.73
N ALA A 31 -11.18 8.61 -7.01
CA ALA A 31 -11.48 7.59 -8.02
C ALA A 31 -12.72 6.72 -7.72
N GLU A 32 -13.29 6.77 -6.51
CA GLU A 32 -14.49 6.00 -6.12
C GLU A 32 -15.81 6.62 -6.59
N GLY A 33 -15.79 7.82 -7.17
CA GLY A 33 -17.01 8.48 -7.63
C GLY A 33 -17.81 7.61 -8.61
N ALA A 34 -19.04 7.27 -8.24
CA ALA A 34 -19.93 6.41 -9.02
C ALA A 34 -20.20 6.98 -10.43
N GLU A 35 -20.26 8.31 -10.53
CA GLU A 35 -20.56 9.06 -11.76
C GLU A 35 -19.31 9.48 -12.54
N LEU A 36 -18.10 9.03 -12.13
CA LEU A 36 -16.89 9.36 -12.88
C LEU A 36 -16.85 8.61 -14.20
N ASP A 37 -16.55 9.34 -15.27
CA ASP A 37 -16.22 8.72 -16.54
C ASP A 37 -14.92 7.89 -16.40
N PRO A 38 -14.72 6.89 -17.27
CA PRO A 38 -13.56 6.01 -17.18
C PRO A 38 -12.21 6.75 -17.23
N ALA A 39 -12.08 7.81 -18.03
CA ALA A 39 -10.81 8.52 -18.20
C ALA A 39 -10.47 9.34 -16.94
N THR A 40 -11.45 10.01 -16.33
CA THR A 40 -11.25 10.72 -15.06
C THR A 40 -10.88 9.75 -13.93
N ARG A 41 -11.54 8.58 -13.88
CA ARG A 41 -11.20 7.54 -12.90
C ARG A 41 -9.76 7.03 -13.09
N GLU A 42 -9.35 6.78 -14.33
CA GLU A 42 -7.99 6.34 -14.66
C GLU A 42 -6.95 7.40 -14.30
N ALA A 43 -7.24 8.68 -14.54
CA ALA A 43 -6.38 9.79 -14.16
C ALA A 43 -6.16 9.84 -12.64
N PHE A 44 -7.21 9.72 -11.83
CA PHE A 44 -7.09 9.69 -10.37
C PHE A 44 -6.31 8.46 -9.86
N LEU A 45 -6.53 7.29 -10.46
CA LEU A 45 -5.78 6.08 -10.09
C LEU A 45 -4.30 6.21 -10.44
N THR A 46 -3.98 6.84 -11.58
CA THR A 46 -2.61 7.12 -11.99
C THR A 46 -1.94 8.10 -11.04
N GLU A 47 -2.60 9.22 -10.72
CA GLU A 47 -2.11 10.21 -9.76
C GLU A 47 -1.87 9.60 -8.37
N ALA A 48 -2.78 8.74 -7.91
CA ALA A 48 -2.62 8.02 -6.66
C ALA A 48 -1.38 7.12 -6.67
N VAL A 49 -1.18 6.32 -7.73
CA VAL A 49 0.01 5.46 -7.85
C VAL A 49 1.30 6.28 -7.85
N ASP A 50 1.37 7.34 -8.66
CA ASP A 50 2.56 8.19 -8.77
C ASP A 50 2.88 8.89 -7.45
N GLY A 51 1.86 9.45 -6.79
CA GLY A 51 2.02 10.11 -5.49
C GLY A 51 2.47 9.15 -4.39
N LEU A 52 1.96 7.91 -4.39
CA LEU A 52 2.37 6.88 -3.44
C LEU A 52 3.80 6.37 -3.70
N LEU A 53 4.20 6.24 -4.96
CA LEU A 53 5.59 5.95 -5.33
C LEU A 53 6.53 7.07 -4.90
N ASN A 54 6.14 8.33 -5.08
CA ASN A 54 6.91 9.49 -4.60
C ASN A 54 7.03 9.51 -3.07
N ALA A 55 5.97 9.16 -2.34
CA ALA A 55 6.02 9.00 -0.90
C ALA A 55 7.04 7.91 -0.48
N LEU A 56 7.06 6.76 -1.16
CA LEU A 56 8.01 5.68 -0.89
C LEU A 56 9.44 6.02 -1.32
N ASN A 57 9.63 6.89 -2.31
CA ASN A 57 10.94 7.45 -2.66
C ASN A 57 11.46 8.41 -1.58
N ALA A 58 10.57 9.10 -0.86
CA ALA A 58 10.92 9.98 0.24
C ALA A 58 11.17 9.22 1.56
N ASP A 59 10.35 8.21 1.88
CA ASP A 59 10.52 7.28 3.00
C ASP A 59 10.17 5.85 2.56
N PRO A 60 11.16 4.99 2.30
CA PRO A 60 10.93 3.60 1.94
C PRO A 60 10.20 2.76 3.02
N TYR A 61 10.10 3.24 4.26
CA TYR A 61 9.37 2.54 5.32
C TYR A 61 8.05 3.21 5.66
N ASN A 62 7.53 4.06 4.77
CA ASN A 62 6.21 4.66 4.95
C ASN A 62 5.11 3.60 4.81
N VAL A 63 4.53 3.22 5.96
CA VAL A 63 3.49 2.20 6.09
C VAL A 63 2.20 2.65 5.38
N HIS A 64 1.83 3.92 5.56
CA HIS A 64 0.67 4.50 4.91
C HIS A 64 0.73 4.39 3.39
N ALA A 65 1.86 4.77 2.78
CA ALA A 65 2.08 4.70 1.35
C ALA A 65 2.12 3.25 0.86
N THR A 66 2.80 2.36 1.60
CA THR A 66 2.89 0.94 1.23
C THR A 66 1.51 0.27 1.14
N TYR A 67 0.67 0.45 2.16
CA TYR A 67 -0.68 -0.13 2.17
C TYR A 67 -1.57 0.43 1.06
N ASN A 68 -1.58 1.76 0.91
CA ASN A 68 -2.44 2.38 -0.09
C ASN A 68 -1.95 2.16 -1.52
N LEU A 69 -0.64 1.91 -1.74
CA LEU A 69 -0.14 1.49 -3.05
C LEU A 69 -0.60 0.07 -3.39
N ALA A 70 -0.67 -0.81 -2.39
CA ALA A 70 -1.28 -2.12 -2.58
C ALA A 70 -2.76 -2.00 -3.00
N ALA A 71 -3.52 -1.11 -2.35
CA ALA A 71 -4.91 -0.84 -2.69
C ALA A 71 -5.06 -0.27 -4.11
N ALA A 72 -4.25 0.74 -4.47
CA ALA A 72 -4.24 1.31 -5.81
C ALA A 72 -3.94 0.25 -6.87
N TYR A 73 -2.92 -0.60 -6.66
CA TYR A 73 -2.62 -1.71 -7.57
C TYR A 73 -3.74 -2.75 -7.67
N ALA A 74 -4.45 -3.02 -6.57
CA ALA A 74 -5.60 -3.91 -6.59
C ALA A 74 -6.73 -3.35 -7.48
N ARG A 75 -7.04 -2.05 -7.35
CA ARG A 75 -8.07 -1.37 -8.16
C ARG A 75 -7.75 -1.39 -9.66
N ILE A 76 -6.49 -1.21 -10.04
CA ILE A 76 -6.05 -1.29 -11.45
C ILE A 76 -5.71 -2.73 -11.91
N LYS A 77 -6.21 -3.75 -11.19
CA LYS A 77 -6.07 -5.18 -11.52
C LYS A 77 -4.63 -5.68 -11.64
N ARG A 78 -3.66 -4.98 -11.03
CA ARG A 78 -2.26 -5.41 -10.95
C ARG A 78 -2.03 -6.27 -9.71
N ALA A 79 -2.59 -7.47 -9.72
CA ALA A 79 -2.63 -8.36 -8.56
C ALA A 79 -1.24 -8.64 -7.96
N GLN A 80 -0.25 -9.00 -8.78
CA GLN A 80 1.11 -9.28 -8.28
C GLN A 80 1.75 -8.04 -7.62
N CYS A 81 1.58 -6.85 -8.18
CA CYS A 81 2.10 -5.62 -7.60
C CYS A 81 1.46 -5.32 -6.25
N SER A 82 0.15 -5.54 -6.13
CA SER A 82 -0.56 -5.41 -4.85
C SER A 82 -0.04 -6.39 -3.81
N LEU A 83 0.09 -7.67 -4.17
CA LEU A 83 0.62 -8.73 -3.30
C LEU A 83 2.03 -8.42 -2.81
N ASN A 84 2.92 -7.95 -3.69
CA ASN A 84 4.29 -7.55 -3.33
C ASN A 84 4.29 -6.42 -2.28
N MET A 85 3.37 -5.46 -2.39
CA MET A 85 3.26 -4.37 -1.41
C MET A 85 2.69 -4.84 -0.07
N LEU A 86 1.73 -5.77 -0.09
CA LEU A 86 1.23 -6.40 1.14
C LEU A 86 2.29 -7.26 1.82
N GLU A 87 3.11 -7.98 1.06
CA GLU A 87 4.24 -8.76 1.59
C GLU A 87 5.26 -7.83 2.24
N ARG A 88 5.63 -6.74 1.56
CA ARG A 88 6.47 -5.69 2.14
C ARG A 88 5.88 -5.15 3.45
N LEU A 89 4.58 -4.90 3.51
CA LEU A 89 3.90 -4.44 4.72
C LEU A 89 4.03 -5.45 5.86
N ILE A 90 3.85 -6.74 5.59
CA ILE A 90 4.00 -7.82 6.57
C ILE A 90 5.45 -7.88 7.09
N ASN A 91 6.43 -7.74 6.20
CA ASN A 91 7.85 -7.74 6.58
C ASN A 91 8.24 -6.54 7.45
N MET A 92 7.43 -5.47 7.49
CA MET A 92 7.64 -4.31 8.38
C MET A 92 7.06 -4.50 9.79
N ARG A 93 6.36 -5.60 10.09
CA ARG A 93 5.68 -5.81 11.39
C ARG A 93 6.61 -5.77 12.60
N ASP A 94 7.84 -6.25 12.43
CA ASP A 94 8.83 -6.31 13.51
C ASP A 94 9.65 -5.02 13.64
N HIS A 95 9.42 -4.04 12.75
CA HIS A 95 10.07 -2.75 12.83
C HIS A 95 9.52 -1.95 14.02
N HIS A 96 10.35 -1.72 15.04
CA HIS A 96 9.93 -1.18 16.34
C HIS A 96 9.06 0.08 16.24
N SER A 97 9.47 1.08 15.45
CA SER A 97 8.74 2.35 15.31
C SER A 97 7.53 2.29 14.38
N ARG A 98 7.30 1.20 13.64
CA ARG A 98 6.24 1.09 12.63
C ARG A 98 5.20 0.03 12.98
N LYS A 99 5.53 -0.90 13.87
CA LYS A 99 4.71 -2.04 14.30
C LYS A 99 3.25 -1.66 14.57
N THR A 100 3.01 -0.57 15.29
CA THR A 100 1.65 -0.10 15.60
C THR A 100 0.87 0.24 14.34
N GLU A 101 1.44 1.03 13.44
CA GLU A 101 0.79 1.43 12.19
C GLU A 101 0.61 0.25 11.23
N VAL A 102 1.60 -0.64 11.14
CA VAL A 102 1.51 -1.85 10.33
C VAL A 102 0.35 -2.72 10.83
N ASN A 103 0.26 -2.96 12.13
CA ASN A 103 -0.83 -3.76 12.70
C ASN A 103 -2.20 -3.13 12.44
N GLN A 104 -2.33 -1.80 12.52
CA GLN A 104 -3.57 -1.10 12.17
C GLN A 104 -3.97 -1.33 10.70
N LYS A 105 -3.01 -1.27 9.77
CA LYS A 105 -3.27 -1.55 8.35
C LYS A 105 -3.64 -3.00 8.09
N LEU A 106 -2.98 -3.95 8.77
CA LEU A 106 -3.31 -5.37 8.66
C LEU A 106 -4.68 -5.68 9.28
N ASP A 107 -5.04 -5.05 10.39
CA ASP A 107 -6.36 -5.20 10.98
C ASP A 107 -7.46 -4.67 10.04
N ARG A 108 -7.22 -3.57 9.32
CA ARG A 108 -8.10 -3.06 8.26
C ARG A 108 -8.21 -4.05 7.09
N LEU A 109 -7.09 -4.59 6.60
CA LEU A 109 -7.07 -5.59 5.51
C LEU A 109 -7.95 -6.81 5.84
N LEU A 110 -7.88 -7.23 7.10
CA LEU A 110 -8.49 -8.45 7.63
C LEU A 110 -9.88 -8.25 8.22
N GLY A 111 -10.39 -7.01 8.28
CA GLY A 111 -11.67 -6.71 8.91
C GLY A 111 -11.70 -7.03 10.41
N ARG A 112 -10.57 -6.88 11.10
CA ARG A 112 -10.46 -7.06 12.56
C ARG A 112 -10.96 -5.81 13.29
N ASN A 113 -11.15 -5.91 14.62
CA ASN A 113 -11.57 -4.80 15.48
C ASN A 113 -12.88 -4.11 15.06
N LYS A 114 -13.87 -4.90 14.58
CA LYS A 114 -15.17 -4.41 14.07
C LYS A 114 -15.06 -3.53 12.81
N THR A 115 -13.93 -3.58 12.10
CA THR A 115 -13.77 -2.91 10.80
C THR A 115 -14.37 -3.78 9.70
N ALA A 116 -15.05 -3.17 8.73
CA ALA A 116 -15.44 -3.90 7.52
C ALA A 116 -14.20 -4.34 6.74
N LEU A 117 -14.33 -5.41 5.95
CA LEU A 117 -13.30 -5.80 5.00
C LEU A 117 -13.03 -4.64 4.04
N ASP A 118 -11.76 -4.28 3.87
CA ASP A 118 -11.38 -3.23 2.94
C ASP A 118 -11.81 -3.61 1.50
N PRO A 119 -12.68 -2.82 0.86
CA PRO A 119 -13.26 -3.17 -0.44
C PRO A 119 -12.22 -3.18 -1.57
N ASP A 120 -11.10 -2.50 -1.41
CA ASP A 120 -10.04 -2.42 -2.44
C ASP A 120 -9.44 -3.79 -2.77
N PHE A 121 -9.50 -4.71 -1.81
CA PHE A 121 -8.95 -6.04 -1.93
C PHE A 121 -10.02 -7.11 -2.21
N ASN A 122 -11.27 -6.72 -2.51
CA ASN A 122 -12.35 -7.68 -2.73
C ASN A 122 -12.04 -8.72 -3.82
N ASP A 123 -11.51 -8.27 -4.95
CA ASP A 123 -11.13 -9.18 -6.04
C ASP A 123 -9.94 -10.06 -5.66
N LEU A 124 -8.99 -9.49 -4.91
CA LEU A 124 -7.80 -10.22 -4.46
C LEU A 124 -8.14 -11.32 -3.45
N ARG A 125 -9.27 -11.22 -2.72
CA ARG A 125 -9.68 -12.30 -1.80
C ARG A 125 -9.97 -13.63 -2.50
N GLN A 126 -10.22 -13.63 -3.80
CA GLN A 126 -10.36 -14.84 -4.60
C GLN A 126 -9.01 -15.37 -5.12
N ASP A 127 -7.93 -14.60 -5.00
CA ASP A 127 -6.58 -15.00 -5.39
C ASP A 127 -5.97 -15.93 -4.34
N ARG A 128 -5.55 -17.14 -4.76
CA ARG A 128 -4.93 -18.12 -3.86
C ARG A 128 -3.67 -17.59 -3.18
N ARG A 129 -2.90 -16.75 -3.88
CA ARG A 129 -1.67 -16.12 -3.36
C ARG A 129 -1.99 -15.13 -2.25
N PHE A 130 -3.09 -14.38 -2.39
CA PHE A 130 -3.58 -13.51 -1.33
C PHE A 130 -3.97 -14.35 -0.10
N GLY A 131 -4.72 -15.44 -0.28
CA GLY A 131 -5.04 -16.37 0.81
C GLY A 131 -3.81 -16.90 1.55
N CYS A 132 -2.76 -17.28 0.81
CA CYS A 132 -1.47 -17.67 1.40
C CYS A 132 -0.85 -16.54 2.24
N LEU A 133 -0.79 -15.32 1.68
CA LEU A 133 -0.24 -14.15 2.36
C LEU A 133 -1.00 -13.81 3.65
N ILE A 134 -2.32 -13.92 3.63
CA ILE A 134 -3.17 -13.68 4.82
C ILE A 134 -2.88 -14.72 5.91
N ASN A 135 -2.71 -15.99 5.55
CA ASN A 135 -2.36 -17.04 6.49
C ASN A 135 -1.00 -16.78 7.16
N ASN A 136 -0.03 -16.23 6.42
CA ASN A 136 1.29 -15.87 6.95
C ASN A 136 1.24 -14.77 8.03
N ILE A 137 0.22 -13.91 8.06
CA ILE A 137 0.11 -12.84 9.08
C ILE A 137 -0.05 -13.44 10.48
N GLY A 138 -0.77 -14.55 10.62
CA GLY A 138 -0.98 -15.24 11.90
C GLY A 138 -0.03 -16.40 12.16
N ALA A 139 0.81 -16.77 11.19
CA ALA A 139 1.64 -17.97 11.27
C ALA A 139 2.85 -17.76 12.19
N ALA A 140 3.17 -18.79 12.99
CA ALA A 140 4.43 -18.84 13.73
C ALA A 140 5.64 -18.98 12.79
N GLN A 141 5.44 -19.64 11.64
CA GLN A 141 6.44 -19.80 10.57
C GLN A 141 5.76 -19.51 9.22
N PRO A 142 6.02 -18.34 8.60
CA PRO A 142 5.45 -18.01 7.30
C PRO A 142 6.06 -18.88 6.18
N VAL A 143 5.26 -19.18 5.15
CA VAL A 143 5.67 -19.97 3.98
C VAL A 143 5.77 -19.10 2.72
N ALA A 144 6.56 -19.52 1.74
CA ALA A 144 6.60 -18.84 0.44
C ALA A 144 5.24 -18.97 -0.27
N CYS A 145 4.72 -17.85 -0.78
CA CYS A 145 3.42 -17.82 -1.45
C CYS A 145 3.52 -17.78 -2.99
N TRP A 146 4.70 -17.50 -3.53
CA TRP A 146 5.05 -17.50 -4.96
C TRP A 146 6.57 -17.47 -5.14
#